data_AF-A0A7S2RPR1-F1
#
_entry.id   AF-A0A7S2RPR1-F1
#
_cell.length_a   1.000
_cell.length_b   1.000
_cell.length_c   1.000
_cell.angle_alpha   90.00
_cell.angle_beta   90.00
_cell.angle_gamma   90.00
#
_symmetry.space_group_name_H-M   'P 1'
#
loop_
_entity.id
_entity.type
_entity.pdbx_description
1 polymer ?
#
loop_
_entity_poly.entity_id
_entity_poly.type
_entity_poly.pdbx_seq_one_letter_code
_entity_poly.pdbx_strand_id
1 'polypeptide(L)'
;MRLFCSSVSLQEIQEWCKASTPGSPHLVLALLDWSVVMSQPEDEYCGHFVVVNGATDQGISLHNPDATEASPYNGAGVVMPVDLFESARTTVGTDEDLIFIRRATSEEGKASASIDRPRTAPLSEAEAAYSD
;
A
#
# COMPACT_ATOMS: atom_id res chain seq x y z
N MET A 1 -11.60 26.35 -6.35
CA MET A 1 -10.78 25.27 -6.96
C MET A 1 -11.59 23.99 -6.84
N ARG A 2 -12.11 23.45 -7.94
CA ARG A 2 -12.87 22.19 -7.94
C ARG A 2 -11.92 21.12 -8.42
N LEU A 3 -11.42 20.29 -7.51
CA LEU A 3 -10.72 19.06 -7.88
C LEU A 3 -11.81 18.08 -8.33
N PHE A 4 -11.73 17.66 -9.60
CA PHE A 4 -12.51 16.55 -10.10
C PHE A 4 -11.88 15.27 -9.50
N CYS A 5 -12.48 14.74 -8.43
CA CYS A 5 -12.23 13.36 -8.02
C CYS A 5 -13.09 12.49 -8.93
N SER A 6 -12.53 12.04 -10.06
CA SER A 6 -13.17 10.98 -10.84
C SER A 6 -12.93 9.68 -10.10
N SER A 7 -14.01 9.08 -9.57
CA SER A 7 -14.00 7.71 -9.05
C SER A 7 -13.31 6.80 -10.04
N VAL A 8 -12.28 6.10 -9.58
CA VAL A 8 -11.55 5.14 -10.41
C VAL A 8 -12.46 3.95 -10.66
N SER A 9 -12.63 3.59 -11.94
CA SER A 9 -13.40 2.42 -12.34
C SER A 9 -12.69 1.11 -12.04
N LEU A 10 -13.44 0.02 -11.83
CA LEU A 10 -12.89 -1.33 -11.72
C LEU A 10 -11.97 -1.70 -12.91
N GLN A 11 -12.25 -1.15 -14.09
CA GLN A 11 -11.42 -1.30 -15.27
C GLN A 11 -10.04 -0.65 -15.09
N GLU A 12 -9.96 0.55 -14.53
CA GLU A 12 -8.70 1.22 -14.22
C GLU A 12 -7.94 0.46 -13.11
N ILE A 13 -8.64 -0.05 -12.10
CA ILE A 13 -8.03 -0.91 -11.06
C ILE A 13 -7.45 -2.18 -11.68
N GLN A 14 -8.18 -2.81 -12.62
CA GLN A 14 -7.67 -3.95 -13.38
C GLN A 14 -6.43 -3.60 -14.21
N GLU A 15 -6.33 -2.38 -14.73
CA GLU A 15 -5.14 -1.90 -15.43
C GLU A 15 -3.95 -1.71 -14.48
N TRP A 16 -4.17 -1.18 -13.28
CA TRP A 16 -3.13 -1.11 -12.24
C TRP A 16 -2.67 -2.51 -11.81
N CYS A 17 -3.60 -3.44 -11.68
CA CYS A 17 -3.33 -4.82 -11.32
C CYS A 17 -2.55 -5.57 -12.40
N LYS A 18 -2.83 -5.32 -13.68
CA LYS A 18 -2.00 -5.81 -14.79
C LYS A 18 -0.56 -5.29 -14.68
N ALA A 19 -0.39 -4.08 -14.17
CA ALA A 19 0.92 -3.53 -13.85
C ALA A 19 1.55 -4.15 -12.58
N SER A 20 0.91 -5.06 -11.85
CA SER A 20 1.49 -5.71 -10.64
C SER A 20 1.53 -7.24 -10.70
N THR A 21 1.39 -7.83 -11.89
CA THR A 21 1.54 -9.28 -12.09
C THR A 21 2.96 -9.77 -11.78
N PRO A 22 3.14 -11.06 -11.43
CA PRO A 22 4.48 -11.65 -11.28
C PRO A 22 5.38 -11.35 -12.48
N GLY A 23 6.54 -10.72 -12.22
CA GLY A 23 7.47 -10.28 -13.26
C GLY A 23 7.28 -8.83 -13.72
N SER A 24 6.20 -8.16 -13.29
CA SER A 24 6.04 -6.73 -13.51
C SER A 24 7.06 -5.93 -12.69
N PRO A 25 7.60 -4.82 -13.24
CA PRO A 25 8.45 -3.92 -12.47
C PRO A 25 7.64 -3.02 -11.53
N HIS A 26 6.31 -3.04 -11.54
CA HIS A 26 5.50 -2.15 -10.68
C HIS A 26 4.81 -2.87 -9.54
N LEU A 27 4.77 -2.19 -8.39
CA LEU A 27 4.01 -2.55 -7.21
C LEU A 27 3.05 -1.41 -6.90
N VAL A 28 1.80 -1.72 -6.61
CA VAL A 28 0.78 -0.74 -6.24
C VAL A 28 0.41 -0.90 -4.78
N LEU A 29 0.44 0.20 -4.04
CA LEU A 29 -0.09 0.29 -2.68
C LEU A 29 -1.33 1.18 -2.69
N ALA A 30 -2.37 0.77 -1.99
CA ALA A 30 -3.57 1.58 -1.76
C ALA A 30 -3.69 1.95 -0.30
N LEU A 31 -4.01 3.22 -0.01
CA LEU A 31 -4.43 3.64 1.31
C LEU A 31 -5.92 3.35 1.46
N LEU A 32 -6.27 2.56 2.47
CA LEU A 32 -7.65 2.24 2.82
C LEU A 32 -7.94 2.69 4.24
N ASP A 33 -9.18 3.10 4.51
CA ASP A 33 -9.65 3.20 5.89
C ASP A 33 -9.99 1.80 6.41
N TRP A 34 -9.13 1.30 7.29
CA TRP A 34 -9.25 -0.03 7.88
C TRP A 34 -10.42 -0.14 8.86
N SER A 35 -10.94 0.97 9.39
CA SER A 35 -12.13 0.96 10.23
C SER A 35 -13.36 0.48 9.45
N VAL A 36 -13.51 0.92 8.20
CA VAL A 36 -14.53 0.46 7.25
C VAL A 36 -14.36 -1.02 6.97
N VAL A 37 -13.13 -1.45 6.68
CA VAL A 37 -12.80 -2.86 6.40
C VAL A 37 -13.15 -3.78 7.57
N MET A 38 -12.91 -3.32 8.80
CA MET A 38 -13.16 -4.07 10.03
C MET A 38 -14.58 -3.86 10.59
N SER A 39 -15.42 -3.06 9.93
CA SER A 39 -16.74 -2.67 10.44
C SER A 39 -16.71 -2.09 11.86
N GLN A 40 -15.69 -1.28 12.14
CA GLN A 40 -15.54 -0.53 13.39
C GLN A 40 -16.35 0.77 13.36
N PRO A 41 -16.58 1.44 14.52
CA PRO A 41 -17.34 2.69 14.56
C PRO A 41 -16.77 3.76 13.63
N GLU A 42 -17.65 4.51 12.95
CA GLU A 42 -17.30 5.50 11.91
C GLU A 42 -16.43 6.68 12.40
N ASP A 43 -16.31 6.86 13.73
CA ASP A 43 -15.54 7.94 14.34
C ASP A 43 -14.03 7.62 14.51
N GLU A 44 -13.60 6.39 14.20
CA GLU A 44 -12.21 5.93 14.37
C GLU A 44 -11.52 5.69 13.02
N TYR A 45 -11.24 6.75 12.26
CA TYR A 45 -10.43 6.63 11.04
C TYR A 45 -9.10 5.90 11.30
N CYS A 46 -8.82 4.88 10.49
CA CYS A 46 -7.61 4.07 10.62
C CYS A 46 -6.98 3.84 9.24
N GLY A 47 -6.14 4.76 8.78
CA GLY A 47 -5.43 4.62 7.51
C GLY A 47 -4.45 3.43 7.52
N HIS A 48 -4.60 2.52 6.55
CA HIS A 48 -3.74 1.35 6.39
C HIS A 48 -3.35 1.15 4.92
N PHE A 49 -2.05 1.01 4.65
CA PHE A 49 -1.55 0.71 3.32
C PHE A 49 -1.54 -0.79 3.06
N VAL A 50 -2.17 -1.21 1.96
CA VAL A 50 -2.15 -2.60 1.49
C VAL A 50 -1.55 -2.69 0.10
N VAL A 51 -0.91 -3.83 -0.18
CA VAL A 51 -0.42 -4.13 -1.53
C VAL A 51 -1.58 -4.63 -2.37
N VAL A 52 -1.77 -4.05 -3.56
CA VAL A 52 -2.72 -4.54 -4.55
C VAL A 52 -1.99 -5.51 -5.49
N ASN A 53 -2.37 -6.79 -5.43
CA ASN A 53 -1.74 -7.85 -6.22
C ASN A 53 -2.46 -8.11 -7.56
N GLY A 54 -3.76 -7.84 -7.60
CA GLY A 54 -4.58 -8.28 -8.71
C GLY A 54 -6.03 -7.87 -8.58
N ALA A 55 -6.80 -8.07 -9.66
CA ALA A 55 -8.24 -8.01 -9.66
C ALA A 55 -8.76 -9.29 -10.32
N THR A 56 -9.84 -9.83 -9.77
CA THR A 56 -10.53 -11.03 -10.23
C THR A 56 -12.02 -10.73 -10.40
N ASP A 57 -12.77 -11.65 -11.00
CA ASP A 57 -14.23 -11.52 -11.09
C ASP A 57 -14.92 -11.46 -9.71
N GLN A 58 -14.24 -11.90 -8.66
CA GLN A 58 -14.76 -11.92 -7.28
C GLN A 58 -14.38 -10.67 -6.48
N GLY A 59 -13.37 -9.91 -6.90
CA GLY A 59 -12.86 -8.78 -6.12
C GLY A 59 -11.39 -8.44 -6.36
N ILE A 60 -10.86 -7.56 -5.51
CA ILE A 60 -9.48 -7.09 -5.52
C ILE A 60 -8.63 -8.00 -4.65
N SER A 61 -7.58 -8.58 -5.23
CA SER A 61 -6.60 -9.39 -4.51
C SER A 61 -5.56 -8.48 -3.86
N LEU A 62 -5.39 -8.64 -2.55
CA LEU A 62 -4.51 -7.83 -1.71
C LEU A 62 -3.46 -8.70 -1.03
N HIS A 63 -2.36 -8.07 -0.61
CA HIS A 63 -1.47 -8.61 0.41
C HIS A 63 -1.40 -7.61 1.56
N ASN A 64 -1.80 -8.11 2.73
CA ASN A 64 -1.73 -7.41 4.00
C ASN A 64 -0.82 -8.19 4.97
N PRO A 65 0.41 -7.73 5.21
CA PRO A 65 1.38 -8.45 6.04
C PRO A 65 1.14 -8.28 7.55
N ASP A 66 0.38 -7.27 7.98
CA ASP A 66 0.35 -6.78 9.36
C ASP A 66 -1.02 -6.85 10.04
N ALA A 67 -2.00 -7.56 9.47
CA ALA A 67 -3.24 -7.75 10.20
C ALA A 67 -3.01 -8.72 11.37
N THR A 68 -3.41 -8.29 12.57
CA THR A 68 -3.69 -9.22 13.67
C THR A 68 -4.67 -10.29 13.19
N GLU A 69 -4.65 -11.50 13.78
CA GLU A 69 -5.50 -12.63 13.35
C GLU A 69 -7.01 -12.33 13.29
N ALA A 70 -7.45 -11.17 13.77
CA ALA A 70 -8.83 -10.71 13.75
C ALA A 70 -9.34 -10.26 12.36
N SER A 71 -8.47 -9.87 11.41
CA SER A 71 -8.94 -9.40 10.10
C SER A 71 -9.18 -10.55 9.11
N PRO A 72 -10.35 -10.59 8.43
CA PRO A 72 -10.59 -11.56 7.36
C PRO A 72 -9.73 -11.31 6.11
N TYR A 73 -9.06 -10.16 6.02
CA TYR A 73 -8.19 -9.77 4.91
C TYR A 73 -6.72 -9.76 5.33
N ASN A 74 -6.31 -10.77 6.09
CA ASN A 74 -4.93 -10.97 6.52
C ASN A 74 -4.17 -11.92 5.58
N GLY A 75 -2.89 -11.64 5.34
CA GLY A 75 -1.98 -12.49 4.59
C GLY A 75 -1.87 -12.11 3.11
N ALA A 76 -1.23 -13.00 2.35
CA ALA A 76 -0.97 -12.79 0.93
C ALA A 76 -2.08 -13.40 0.06
N GLY A 77 -2.61 -12.60 -0.88
CA GLY A 77 -3.56 -13.08 -1.88
C GLY A 77 -5.01 -13.15 -1.41
N VAL A 78 -5.36 -12.45 -0.32
CA VAL A 78 -6.75 -12.33 0.13
C VAL A 78 -7.57 -11.54 -0.87
N VAL A 79 -8.83 -11.93 -1.08
CA VAL A 79 -9.72 -11.26 -2.04
C VAL A 79 -10.74 -10.43 -1.28
N MET A 80 -10.71 -9.12 -1.50
CA MET A 80 -11.65 -8.15 -0.96
C MET A 80 -12.74 -7.83 -1.99
N PRO A 81 -14.03 -7.83 -1.62
CA PRO A 81 -15.11 -7.39 -2.52
C PRO A 81 -14.84 -5.97 -3.04
N VAL A 82 -15.15 -5.72 -4.33
CA VAL A 82 -14.91 -4.42 -4.97
C VAL A 82 -15.60 -3.28 -4.22
N ASP A 83 -16.86 -3.48 -3.83
CA ASP A 83 -17.64 -2.45 -3.14
C ASP A 83 -17.03 -2.08 -1.77
N LEU A 84 -16.48 -3.07 -1.05
CA LEU A 84 -15.80 -2.82 0.22
C LEU A 84 -14.48 -2.08 0.00
N PHE A 85 -13.71 -2.48 -1.00
CA PHE A 85 -12.46 -1.81 -1.36
C PHE A 85 -12.71 -0.34 -1.74
N GLU A 86 -13.68 -0.08 -2.60
CA GLU A 86 -14.03 1.29 -3.00
C GLU A 86 -14.57 2.11 -1.83
N SER A 87 -15.43 1.51 -0.99
CA SER A 87 -15.92 2.19 0.21
C SER A 87 -14.78 2.58 1.14
N ALA A 88 -13.80 1.71 1.37
CA ALA A 88 -12.67 2.01 2.24
C ALA A 88 -11.65 2.97 1.60
N ARG A 89 -11.47 2.93 0.28
CA ARG A 89 -10.55 3.80 -0.48
C ARG A 89 -11.07 5.23 -0.59
N THR A 90 -12.38 5.43 -0.59
CA THR A 90 -13.03 6.75 -0.80
C THR A 90 -13.43 7.45 0.49
N THR A 91 -13.13 6.87 1.66
CA THR A 91 -13.39 7.50 2.96
C THR A 91 -12.58 8.79 3.14
N VAL A 92 -13.15 9.77 3.85
CA VAL A 92 -12.45 11.01 4.19
C VAL A 92 -11.14 10.68 4.94
N GLY A 93 -10.03 11.23 4.46
CA GLY A 93 -8.70 11.04 5.05
C GLY A 93 -7.80 10.07 4.29
N THR A 94 -8.33 9.25 3.38
CA THR A 94 -7.52 8.45 2.46
C THR A 94 -7.09 9.25 1.22
N ASP A 95 -7.83 10.30 0.88
CA ASP A 95 -7.67 11.13 -0.33
C ASP A 95 -7.57 10.31 -1.63
N GLU A 96 -8.09 9.08 -1.61
CA GLU A 96 -8.00 8.12 -2.70
C GLU A 96 -6.53 7.77 -3.09
N ASP A 97 -5.59 7.92 -2.16
CA ASP A 97 -4.14 7.81 -2.39
C ASP A 97 -3.69 6.42 -2.87
N LEU A 98 -2.83 6.44 -3.88
CA LEU A 98 -2.19 5.26 -4.48
C LEU A 98 -0.71 5.51 -4.70
N ILE A 99 0.12 4.54 -4.32
CA ILE A 99 1.57 4.60 -4.49
C ILE A 99 1.98 3.56 -5.53
N PHE A 100 2.58 4.04 -6.63
CA PHE A 100 3.16 3.19 -7.67
C PHE A 100 4.68 3.12 -7.50
N ILE A 101 5.18 1.97 -7.03
CA ILE A 101 6.61 1.72 -6.88
C ILE A 101 7.09 0.97 -8.12
N ARG A 102 7.93 1.63 -8.93
CA ARG A 102 8.61 0.99 -10.06
C ARG A 102 10.01 0.55 -9.67
N ARG A 103 10.35 -0.72 -9.87
CA ARG A 103 11.72 -1.20 -9.85
C ARG A 103 12.49 -0.54 -10.98
N ALA A 104 13.53 0.21 -10.63
CA ALA A 104 14.46 0.76 -11.62
C ALA A 104 15.09 -0.40 -12.41
N THR A 105 14.96 -0.37 -13.74
CA THR A 105 15.69 -1.29 -14.60
C THR A 105 17.11 -0.74 -14.79
N SER A 106 18.07 -1.63 -15.04
CA SER A 106 19.50 -1.31 -15.06
C SER A 106 19.92 -0.28 -16.13
N GLU A 107 19.05 0.07 -17.07
CA GLU A 107 19.32 1.12 -18.07
C GLU A 107 19.03 2.53 -17.57
N GLU A 108 18.19 2.69 -16.55
CA GLU A 108 17.84 3.99 -15.96
C GLU A 108 18.57 4.27 -14.64
N GLY A 109 19.15 3.23 -14.03
CA GLY A 109 19.88 3.28 -12.76
C GLY A 109 21.20 4.06 -12.77
N LYS A 110 21.61 4.64 -13.91
CA LYS A 110 22.80 5.50 -13.98
C LYS A 110 22.54 6.96 -13.59
N ALA A 111 21.28 7.40 -13.48
CA ALA A 111 20.98 8.82 -13.30
C ALA A 111 20.77 9.29 -11.84
N SER A 112 20.53 8.41 -10.86
CA SER A 112 20.10 8.90 -9.53
C SER A 112 20.27 7.91 -8.37
N ALA A 113 21.50 7.44 -8.13
CA ALA A 113 21.78 6.76 -6.86
C ALA A 113 23.22 7.02 -6.38
N SER A 114 23.54 8.28 -6.10
CA SER A 114 24.53 8.61 -5.07
C SER A 114 23.80 8.98 -3.79
N ILE A 115 23.14 8.00 -3.17
CA ILE A 115 22.85 8.11 -1.74
C ILE A 115 24.13 7.62 -1.05
N ASP A 116 25.00 8.58 -0.77
CA ASP A 116 26.16 8.40 0.07
C ASP A 116 25.63 8.11 1.47
N ARG A 117 25.34 6.83 1.77
CA ARG A 117 24.98 6.43 3.14
C ARG A 117 26.25 6.58 3.95
N PRO A 118 26.31 7.45 4.97
CA PRO A 118 27.41 7.39 5.91
C PRO A 118 27.41 5.98 6.50
N ARG A 119 28.56 5.29 6.41
CA ARG A 119 28.80 4.03 7.12
C ARG A 119 28.43 4.27 8.58
N THR A 120 27.29 3.76 9.02
CA THR A 120 26.95 3.70 10.44
C THR A 120 28.08 2.92 11.11
N ALA A 121 28.75 3.58 12.06
CA ALA A 121 29.77 2.96 12.89
C ALA A 121 29.20 1.69 13.56
N PRO A 122 30.03 0.66 13.81
CA PRO A 122 29.58 -0.54 14.51
C PRO A 122 28.98 -0.16 15.86
N LEU A 123 27.90 -0.85 16.23
CA LEU A 123 27.07 -0.67 17.43
C LEU A 123 27.81 -0.81 18.78
N SER A 124 29.14 -0.87 18.82
CA SER A 124 29.93 -1.03 20.05
C SER A 124 30.21 0.26 20.82
N GLU A 125 29.86 1.45 20.28
CA GLU A 125 30.14 2.74 20.93
C GLU A 125 28.91 3.46 21.50
N ALA A 126 27.69 2.93 21.27
CA ALA A 126 26.45 3.57 21.73
C ALA A 126 26.07 3.23 23.19
N GLU A 127 26.69 2.22 23.81
CA GLU A 127 26.32 1.78 25.17
C GLU A 127 27.01 2.57 26.31
N ALA A 128 27.93 3.49 26.00
CA ALA A 128 28.62 4.30 27.02
C ALA A 128 27.84 5.57 27.44
N ALA A 129 26.73 5.90 26.79
CA ALA A 129 26.03 7.18 27.00
C ALA A 129 24.80 7.11 27.93
N TYR A 130 24.47 5.93 28.49
CA TYR A 130 23.29 5.74 29.35
C TYR A 130 23.59 5.09 30.71
N SER A 131 24.83 5.22 31.19
CA SER A 131 25.15 4.90 32.59
C SER A 131 25.49 6.19 33.35
N ASP A 132 24.46 6.80 33.93
CA ASP A 132 24.53 7.60 35.17
C ASP A 132 23.22 7.39 35.95
#